data_AF-A0AAD7VXI2-F1
#
_entry.id   AF-A0AAD7VXI2-F1
#
_cell.length_a   1.000
_cell.length_b   1.000
_cell.length_c   1.000
_cell.angle_alpha   90.00
_cell.angle_beta   90.00
_cell.angle_gamma   90.00
#
_symmetry.space_group_name_H-M   'P 1'
#
loop_
_entity.id
_entity.type
_entity.pdbx_description
1 polymer ?
#
loop_
_entity_poly.entity_id
_entity_poly.type
_entity_poly.pdbx_seq_one_letter_code
_entity_poly.pdbx_strand_id
1 'polypeptide(L)'
;MGAVDRLLRDQFVDGISDRTLRRELKTLTRSTPTLSFADVNKEARLRDQAEGEGLAAFCHQAGRLNLAPTAPFDLEQLKKDLREEMAAEIRTQMASLPSLAREIVQELRAELSLGGQGSSHQAWQPQHRGYGQAHQPPHFTQRPKSRSIAPTTSINRYDEQGRLICRRCQEAGHIQRYCPGDKAPMPPVNRL
;
A
#
# COMPACT_ATOMS: atom_id res chain seq x y z
N MET A 1 -18.25 -41.05 -22.34
CA MET A 1 -18.06 -40.09 -21.24
C MET A 1 -16.62 -40.00 -20.70
N GLY A 2 -15.60 -40.62 -21.30
CA GLY A 2 -14.24 -40.67 -20.70
C GLY A 2 -13.18 -39.70 -21.25
N ALA A 3 -13.49 -38.87 -22.25
CA ALA A 3 -12.52 -37.91 -22.83
C ALA A 3 -12.53 -36.57 -22.08
N VAL A 4 -13.72 -36.05 -21.77
CA VAL A 4 -13.90 -34.83 -20.98
C VAL A 4 -13.35 -35.02 -19.57
N ASP A 5 -13.60 -36.18 -18.96
CA ASP A 5 -13.10 -36.50 -17.62
C ASP A 5 -11.57 -36.56 -17.56
N ARG A 6 -10.92 -37.10 -18.59
CA ARG A 6 -9.45 -37.06 -18.74
C ARG A 6 -8.91 -35.64 -18.87
N LEU A 7 -9.56 -34.80 -19.69
CA LEU A 7 -9.14 -33.41 -19.86
C LEU A 7 -9.31 -32.58 -18.58
N LEU A 8 -10.43 -32.75 -17.87
CA LEU A 8 -10.67 -32.10 -16.57
C LEU A 8 -9.64 -32.52 -15.53
N ARG A 9 -9.31 -33.81 -15.48
CA ARG A 9 -8.27 -34.36 -14.62
C ARG A 9 -6.90 -33.74 -14.93
N ASP A 10 -6.51 -33.71 -16.19
CA ASP A 10 -5.21 -33.19 -16.60
C ASP A 10 -5.11 -31.68 -16.35
N GLN A 11 -6.16 -30.92 -16.67
CA GLN A 11 -6.27 -29.48 -16.37
C GLN A 11 -6.21 -29.19 -14.87
N PHE A 12 -6.92 -29.97 -14.07
CA PHE A 12 -6.90 -29.83 -12.61
C PHE A 12 -5.50 -30.05 -12.05
N VAL A 13 -4.84 -31.14 -12.44
CA VAL A 13 -3.49 -31.45 -11.98
C VAL A 13 -2.48 -30.38 -12.42
N ASP A 14 -2.61 -29.84 -13.63
CA ASP A 14 -1.75 -28.74 -14.09
C ASP A 14 -1.98 -27.42 -13.32
N GLY A 15 -3.22 -27.18 -12.87
CA GLY A 15 -3.62 -26.00 -12.10
C GLY A 15 -3.24 -26.00 -10.62
N ILE A 16 -2.70 -27.10 -10.08
CA ILE A 16 -2.28 -27.17 -8.68
C ILE A 16 -1.00 -26.36 -8.46
N SER A 17 -1.06 -25.40 -7.54
CA SER A 17 0.07 -24.53 -7.17
C SER A 17 1.20 -25.27 -6.48
N ASP A 18 0.86 -26.26 -5.64
CA ASP A 18 1.85 -27.05 -4.93
C ASP A 18 2.58 -28.02 -5.88
N ARG A 19 3.91 -27.91 -5.91
CA ARG A 19 4.77 -28.67 -6.82
C ARG A 19 4.91 -30.13 -6.39
N THR A 20 4.87 -30.43 -5.09
CA THR A 20 4.96 -31.80 -4.56
C THR A 20 3.67 -32.54 -4.85
N LEU A 21 2.53 -32.02 -4.38
CA LEU A 21 1.21 -32.60 -4.64
C LEU A 21 0.95 -32.79 -6.14
N ARG A 22 1.29 -31.79 -6.97
CA ARG A 22 1.17 -31.92 -8.43
C ARG A 22 2.02 -33.07 -9.00
N ARG A 23 3.25 -33.25 -8.55
CA ARG A 23 4.13 -34.33 -9.03
C ARG A 23 3.55 -35.70 -8.67
N GLU A 24 3.04 -35.84 -7.46
CA GLU A 24 2.44 -37.08 -6.98
C GLU A 24 1.16 -37.43 -7.73
N LEU A 25 0.27 -36.45 -7.91
CA LEU A 25 -0.96 -36.63 -8.68
C LEU A 25 -0.67 -36.92 -10.16
N LYS A 26 0.35 -36.29 -10.76
CA LYS A 26 0.82 -36.67 -12.11
C LYS A 26 1.35 -38.10 -12.17
N THR A 27 2.00 -38.55 -11.10
CA THR A 27 2.51 -39.94 -11.03
C THR A 27 1.36 -40.91 -10.97
N LEU A 28 0.34 -40.60 -10.15
CA LEU A 28 -0.88 -41.38 -10.02
C LEU A 28 -1.68 -41.44 -11.32
N THR A 29 -1.94 -40.30 -11.98
CA THR A 29 -2.71 -40.29 -13.23
C THR A 29 -2.00 -41.01 -14.37
N ARG A 30 -0.67 -41.09 -14.34
CA ARG A 30 0.14 -41.85 -15.30
C ARG A 30 0.17 -43.34 -14.98
N SER A 31 0.18 -43.74 -13.70
CA SER A 31 0.19 -45.15 -13.31
C SER A 31 -1.18 -45.80 -13.41
N THR A 32 -2.26 -45.04 -13.21
CA THR A 32 -3.65 -45.51 -13.28
C THR A 32 -4.51 -44.60 -14.17
N PRO A 33 -4.45 -44.76 -15.49
CA PRO A 33 -5.16 -43.89 -16.43
C PRO A 33 -6.69 -44.03 -16.39
N THR A 34 -7.21 -45.05 -15.68
CA THR A 34 -8.63 -45.33 -15.50
C THR A 34 -9.29 -44.54 -14.37
N LEU A 35 -8.51 -43.83 -13.54
CA LEU A 35 -9.06 -43.00 -12.46
C LEU A 35 -9.86 -41.83 -13.01
N SER A 36 -11.04 -41.60 -12.44
CA SER A 36 -11.88 -40.48 -12.81
C SER A 36 -11.36 -39.16 -12.23
N PHE A 37 -11.84 -38.03 -12.75
CA PHE A 37 -11.58 -36.72 -12.13
C PHE A 37 -11.95 -36.70 -10.63
N ALA A 38 -13.08 -37.31 -10.27
CA ALA A 38 -13.55 -37.35 -8.88
C ALA A 38 -12.58 -38.10 -7.97
N ASP A 39 -12.01 -39.21 -8.45
CA ASP A 39 -11.04 -40.00 -7.69
C ASP A 39 -9.73 -39.23 -7.48
N VAL A 40 -9.26 -38.54 -8.52
CA VAL A 40 -8.04 -37.71 -8.44
C VAL A 40 -8.23 -36.52 -7.51
N ASN A 41 -9.40 -35.88 -7.55
CA ASN A 41 -9.73 -34.79 -6.64
C ASN A 41 -9.83 -35.27 -5.18
N LYS A 42 -10.43 -36.45 -4.95
CA LYS A 42 -10.47 -37.08 -3.63
C LYS A 42 -9.06 -37.35 -3.11
N GLU A 43 -8.19 -37.93 -3.93
CA GLU A 43 -6.80 -38.20 -3.56
C GLU A 43 -6.01 -36.92 -3.29
N ALA A 44 -6.21 -35.88 -4.10
CA ALA A 44 -5.59 -34.58 -3.89
C ALA A 44 -5.92 -34.02 -2.50
N ARG A 45 -7.19 -34.13 -2.07
CA ARG A 45 -7.63 -33.71 -0.74
C ARG A 45 -7.04 -34.56 0.38
N LEU A 46 -6.90 -35.87 0.17
CA LEU A 46 -6.30 -36.77 1.17
C LEU A 46 -4.82 -36.46 1.38
N ARG A 47 -4.09 -36.19 0.29
CA ARG A 47 -2.66 -35.85 0.36
C ARG A 47 -2.40 -34.47 0.95
N ASP A 48 -3.22 -33.48 0.61
CA ASP A 48 -3.17 -32.14 1.21
C ASP A 48 -3.42 -32.20 2.74
N GLN A 49 -4.32 -33.08 3.19
CA GLN A 49 -4.53 -33.32 4.62
C GLN A 49 -3.36 -34.05 5.29
N ALA A 50 -2.73 -35.02 4.61
CA ALA A 50 -1.59 -35.77 5.15
C ALA A 50 -0.30 -34.93 5.21
N GLU A 51 0.00 -34.12 4.19
CA GLU A 51 1.10 -33.14 4.24
C GLU A 51 0.76 -32.00 5.22
N GLY A 52 -0.53 -31.68 5.31
CA GLY A 52 -1.12 -30.80 6.29
C GLY A 52 -0.96 -31.27 7.74
N GLU A 53 -0.58 -32.52 8.05
CA GLU A 53 -0.20 -32.92 9.42
C GLU A 53 1.26 -32.56 9.75
N GLY A 54 2.12 -32.40 8.75
CA GLY A 54 3.49 -31.88 8.92
C GLY A 54 3.55 -30.34 9.01
N LEU A 55 2.60 -29.64 8.38
CA LEU A 55 2.43 -28.18 8.45
C LEU A 55 1.22 -27.73 9.29
N ALA A 56 0.43 -28.65 9.85
CA ALA A 56 -0.62 -28.39 10.84
C ALA A 56 -0.07 -27.66 12.05
N ALA A 57 1.17 -27.97 12.45
CA ALA A 57 1.86 -27.26 13.52
C ALA A 57 2.05 -25.76 13.22
N PHE A 58 2.00 -25.33 11.95
CA PHE A 58 2.19 -23.94 11.55
C PHE A 58 0.93 -23.28 10.97
N CYS A 59 0.01 -24.05 10.36
CA CYS A 59 -1.21 -23.55 9.71
C CYS A 59 -2.50 -23.80 10.50
N HIS A 60 -2.47 -24.47 11.66
CA HIS A 60 -3.53 -24.32 12.66
C HIS A 60 -3.64 -22.88 13.19
N GLN A 61 -2.68 -22.00 12.86
CA GLN A 61 -2.76 -20.56 13.12
C GLN A 61 -3.71 -19.82 12.15
N ALA A 62 -4.14 -20.41 11.03
CA ALA A 62 -5.05 -19.74 10.08
C ALA A 62 -6.00 -20.70 9.34
N GLY A 63 -6.83 -21.44 10.09
CA GLY A 63 -8.15 -21.85 9.60
C GLY A 63 -8.31 -23.31 9.13
N ARG A 64 -8.56 -24.19 10.11
CA ARG A 64 -9.71 -25.14 10.20
C ARG A 64 -9.31 -26.41 10.95
N LEU A 65 -9.56 -26.40 12.27
CA LEU A 65 -9.82 -27.61 13.03
C LEU A 65 -11.20 -28.14 12.60
N ASN A 66 -11.26 -29.32 12.00
CA ASN A 66 -12.39 -30.23 12.23
C ASN A 66 -12.02 -31.10 13.43
N LEU A 67 -12.07 -30.50 14.62
CA LEU A 67 -12.63 -31.20 15.77
C LEU A 67 -13.96 -30.50 16.00
N ALA A 68 -15.06 -31.25 15.94
CA ALA A 68 -16.36 -30.73 16.31
C ALA A 68 -16.29 -30.23 17.77
N PRO A 69 -16.53 -28.94 18.06
CA PRO A 69 -16.76 -28.48 19.41
C PRO A 69 -18.28 -28.32 19.61
N THR A 70 -18.83 -29.07 20.56
CA THR A 70 -20.16 -28.86 21.10
C THR A 70 -20.19 -27.59 21.95
N ALA A 71 -20.26 -26.43 21.32
CA ALA A 71 -20.72 -25.16 21.91
C ALA A 71 -21.02 -24.19 20.76
N PRO A 72 -22.11 -23.40 20.80
CA PRO A 72 -22.29 -22.33 19.83
C PRO A 72 -21.14 -21.34 20.02
N PHE A 73 -20.22 -21.30 19.06
CA PHE A 73 -19.21 -20.28 18.97
C PHE A 73 -19.93 -18.93 18.81
N ASP A 74 -20.09 -18.21 19.91
CA ASP A 74 -20.81 -16.95 19.94
C ASP A 74 -19.91 -15.85 19.35
N LEU A 75 -20.03 -15.70 18.04
CA LEU A 75 -19.32 -14.70 17.25
C LEU A 75 -19.59 -13.28 17.77
N GLU A 76 -20.75 -13.02 18.36
CA GLU A 76 -21.08 -11.70 18.91
C GLU A 76 -20.35 -11.43 20.22
N GLN A 77 -20.16 -12.46 21.06
CA GLN A 77 -19.34 -12.36 22.26
C GLN A 77 -17.87 -12.08 21.89
N LEU A 78 -17.30 -12.80 20.91
CA LEU A 78 -15.92 -12.58 20.47
C LEU A 78 -15.72 -11.16 19.88
N LYS A 79 -16.68 -10.67 19.08
CA LYS A 79 -16.64 -9.30 18.57
C LYS A 79 -16.70 -8.27 19.69
N LYS A 80 -17.47 -8.54 20.74
CA LYS A 80 -17.60 -7.67 21.90
C LYS A 80 -16.28 -7.60 22.67
N ASP A 81 -15.66 -8.75 22.92
CA ASP A 81 -14.38 -8.84 23.64
C ASP A 81 -13.27 -8.11 22.86
N LEU A 82 -13.17 -8.33 21.54
CA LEU A 82 -12.21 -7.62 20.68
C LEU A 82 -12.43 -6.11 20.64
N ARG A 83 -13.70 -5.66 20.58
CA ARG A 83 -14.02 -4.23 20.64
C ARG A 83 -13.64 -3.63 21.99
N GLU A 84 -13.82 -4.38 23.07
CA GLU A 84 -13.48 -3.93 24.41
C GLU A 84 -11.96 -3.81 24.60
N GLU A 85 -11.19 -4.79 24.13
CA GLU A 85 -9.72 -4.72 24.12
C GLU A 85 -9.21 -3.55 23.27
N MET A 86 -9.73 -3.39 22.05
CA MET A 86 -9.34 -2.29 21.17
C MET A 86 -9.73 -0.93 21.76
N ALA A 87 -10.89 -0.83 22.40
CA ALA A 87 -11.32 0.41 23.07
C ALA A 87 -10.47 0.71 24.31
N ALA A 88 -10.02 -0.31 25.06
CA ALA A 88 -9.10 -0.13 26.18
C ALA A 88 -7.74 0.38 25.70
N GLU A 89 -7.21 -0.18 24.61
CA GLU A 89 -5.96 0.27 24.00
C GLU A 89 -6.07 1.73 23.51
N ILE A 90 -7.14 2.07 22.79
CA ILE A 90 -7.41 3.44 22.33
C ILE A 90 -7.50 4.39 23.53
N ARG A 91 -8.18 4.02 24.62
CA ARG A 91 -8.26 4.86 25.83
C ARG A 91 -6.90 5.11 26.45
N THR A 92 -6.03 4.10 26.50
CA THR A 92 -4.65 4.23 27.03
C THR A 92 -3.83 5.18 26.15
N GLN A 93 -3.92 5.04 24.83
CA GLN A 93 -3.26 5.95 23.89
C GLN A 93 -3.82 7.37 23.97
N MET A 94 -5.14 7.52 24.16
CA MET A 94 -5.76 8.84 24.34
C MET A 94 -5.39 9.50 25.67
N ALA A 95 -5.01 8.74 26.70
CA ALA A 95 -4.56 9.28 27.98
C ALA A 95 -3.15 9.89 27.93
N SER A 96 -2.31 9.53 26.95
CA SER A 96 -0.95 10.09 26.76
C SER A 96 -0.91 11.32 25.83
N LEU A 97 -1.96 11.54 25.03
CA LEU A 97 -2.08 12.72 24.16
C LEU A 97 -2.07 14.07 24.92
N PRO A 98 -2.71 14.23 26.10
CA PRO A 98 -2.72 15.49 26.84
C PRO A 98 -1.36 15.85 27.47
N SER A 99 -0.51 14.88 27.80
CA SER A 99 0.87 15.16 28.24
C SER A 99 1.72 15.65 27.08
N LEU A 100 1.62 14.98 25.92
CA LEU A 100 2.36 15.36 24.71
C LEU A 100 1.91 16.75 24.20
N ALA A 101 0.61 17.02 24.17
CA ALA A 101 0.09 18.32 23.77
C ALA A 101 0.57 19.44 24.70
N ARG A 102 0.65 19.19 26.01
CA ARG A 102 1.19 20.16 26.97
C ARG A 102 2.68 20.40 26.77
N GLU A 103 3.45 19.36 26.47
CA GLU A 103 4.89 19.45 26.19
C GLU A 103 5.16 20.31 24.94
N ILE A 104 4.45 20.04 23.84
CA ILE A 104 4.54 20.83 22.61
C ILE A 104 4.16 22.31 22.86
N VAL A 105 3.09 22.57 23.60
CA VAL A 105 2.68 23.94 23.94
C VAL A 105 3.72 24.65 24.82
N GLN A 106 4.36 23.93 25.75
CA GLN A 106 5.42 24.48 26.59
C GLN A 106 6.68 24.81 25.78
N GLU A 107 7.06 23.94 24.85
CA GLU A 107 8.19 24.16 23.96
C GLU A 107 7.97 25.40 23.07
N LEU A 108 6.81 25.50 22.41
CA LEU A 108 6.45 26.68 21.62
C LEU A 108 6.41 27.96 22.47
N ARG A 109 5.92 27.89 23.71
CA ARG A 109 5.91 29.04 24.63
C ARG A 109 7.32 29.46 25.04
N ALA A 110 8.23 28.50 25.25
CA ALA A 110 9.62 28.78 25.58
C ALA A 110 10.35 29.44 24.40
N GLU A 111 10.14 28.96 23.18
CA GLU A 111 10.68 29.59 21.96
C GLU A 111 10.16 31.02 21.77
N LEU A 112 8.86 31.24 21.98
CA LEU A 112 8.27 32.58 21.90
C LEU A 112 8.73 33.49 23.04
N SER A 113 9.01 32.95 24.23
CA SER A 113 9.54 33.72 25.36
C SER A 113 11.01 34.09 25.20
N LEU A 114 11.80 33.29 24.48
CA LEU A 114 13.20 33.59 24.13
C LEU A 114 13.31 34.49 22.89
N GLY A 115 12.30 34.51 22.01
CA GLY A 115 12.19 35.42 20.86
C GLY A 115 11.86 36.88 21.19
N GLY A 116 11.66 37.23 22.46
CA GLY A 116 11.34 38.60 22.91
C GLY A 116 12.52 39.59 22.92
N GLN A 117 13.74 39.14 22.57
CA GLN A 117 14.94 39.99 22.54
C GLN A 117 15.55 40.01 21.13
N GLY A 118 14.87 40.64 20.18
CA GLY A 118 15.41 40.69 18.82
C GLY A 118 14.53 41.34 17.75
N SER A 119 13.80 42.41 18.08
CA SER A 119 13.28 43.28 17.03
C SER A 119 13.27 44.72 17.50
N SER A 120 14.46 45.31 17.56
CA SER A 120 14.60 46.75 17.43
C SER A 120 14.04 47.12 16.05
N HIS A 121 12.83 47.66 16.02
CA HIS A 121 12.36 48.47 14.92
C HIS A 121 13.36 49.63 14.74
N GLN A 122 14.41 49.44 13.94
CA GLN A 122 15.18 50.57 13.42
C GLN A 122 14.31 51.24 12.37
N ALA A 123 13.83 52.42 12.76
CA ALA A 123 13.13 53.35 11.91
C ALA A 123 13.92 53.59 10.62
N TRP A 124 13.23 53.41 9.49
CA TRP A 124 13.73 53.78 8.18
C TRP A 124 14.07 55.28 8.16
N GLN A 125 15.35 55.62 8.03
CA GLN A 125 15.79 56.96 7.70
C GLN A 125 16.12 57.02 6.19
N PRO A 126 15.51 57.92 5.41
CA PRO A 126 15.91 58.12 4.02
C PRO A 126 17.09 59.11 3.99
N GLN A 127 18.30 58.60 3.75
CA GLN A 127 19.46 59.45 3.46
C GLN A 127 19.50 59.77 1.96
N HIS A 128 19.22 61.02 1.63
CA HIS A 128 19.48 61.59 0.32
C HIS A 128 20.94 62.10 0.23
N ARG A 129 21.59 61.68 -0.86
CA ARG A 129 22.49 62.46 -1.72
C ARG A 129 23.94 62.71 -1.25
N GLY A 130 24.87 61.97 -1.87
CA GLY A 130 26.28 62.32 -2.03
C GLY A 130 26.87 61.59 -3.24
N TYR A 131 27.44 62.32 -4.19
CA TYR A 131 27.96 61.86 -5.48
C TYR A 131 29.38 61.25 -5.34
N GLY A 132 29.71 60.26 -6.18
CA GLY A 132 31.09 59.77 -6.43
C GLY A 132 31.18 58.23 -6.48
N GLN A 133 31.02 57.62 -7.66
CA GLN A 133 32.05 57.13 -8.59
C GLN A 133 32.83 55.87 -8.15
N ALA A 134 32.60 54.81 -8.94
CA ALA A 134 33.47 53.66 -9.22
C ALA A 134 33.77 52.74 -8.02
N HIS A 135 33.76 51.41 -8.09
CA HIS A 135 34.24 50.47 -9.10
C HIS A 135 33.47 49.14 -8.92
N GLN A 136 33.01 48.51 -10.01
CA GLN A 136 32.38 47.17 -9.97
C GLN A 136 33.45 46.06 -10.01
N PRO A 137 33.45 45.08 -9.09
CA PRO A 137 34.06 43.79 -9.33
C PRO A 137 33.09 42.85 -10.07
N PRO A 138 33.52 42.09 -11.09
CA PRO A 138 32.64 41.22 -11.86
C PRO A 138 32.59 39.83 -11.21
N HIS A 139 31.60 39.55 -10.37
CA HIS A 139 31.39 38.17 -9.89
C HIS A 139 29.90 37.79 -9.83
N PHE A 140 29.54 36.86 -10.73
CA PHE A 140 28.46 35.88 -10.62
C PHE A 140 27.06 36.41 -10.26
N THR A 141 26.39 37.04 -11.23
CA THR A 141 24.94 37.11 -11.21
C THR A 141 24.37 35.73 -11.53
N GLN A 142 23.97 34.99 -10.50
CA GLN A 142 22.70 34.26 -10.45
C GLN A 142 22.53 33.67 -9.05
N ARG A 143 22.00 34.49 -8.14
CA ARG A 143 21.36 34.03 -6.91
C ARG A 143 20.21 33.10 -7.33
N PRO A 144 20.20 31.80 -6.99
CA PRO A 144 19.03 30.99 -7.24
C PRO A 144 17.88 31.61 -6.45
N LYS A 145 16.77 31.90 -7.15
CA LYS A 145 15.50 32.19 -6.48
C LYS A 145 15.26 31.03 -5.54
N SER A 146 15.34 31.29 -4.24
CA SER A 146 14.85 30.39 -3.21
C SER A 146 13.36 30.23 -3.47
N ARG A 147 13.01 29.27 -4.32
CA ARG A 147 11.66 28.76 -4.42
C ARG A 147 11.35 28.31 -3.00
N SER A 148 10.40 29.00 -2.36
CA SER A 148 9.70 28.46 -1.22
C SER A 148 9.43 26.99 -1.51
N ILE A 149 10.04 26.11 -0.72
CA ILE A 149 9.71 24.69 -0.73
C ILE A 149 8.33 24.62 -0.07
N ALA A 150 7.31 25.03 -0.81
CA ALA A 150 5.95 24.65 -0.50
C ALA A 150 5.94 23.12 -0.59
N PRO A 151 5.46 22.40 0.45
CA PRO A 151 5.31 20.96 0.37
C PRO A 151 4.38 20.69 -0.81
N THR A 152 4.97 20.25 -1.92
CA THR A 152 4.23 19.93 -3.14
C THR A 152 3.63 18.56 -2.91
N THR A 153 2.67 18.47 -1.99
CA THR A 153 1.84 17.29 -1.82
C THR A 153 0.91 17.26 -3.03
N SER A 154 1.39 16.63 -4.10
CA SER A 154 0.52 16.17 -5.18
C SER A 154 -0.34 15.04 -4.60
N ILE A 155 -1.39 15.42 -3.86
CA ILE A 155 -2.36 14.49 -3.29
C ILE A 155 -2.97 13.71 -4.46
N ASN A 156 -2.58 12.44 -4.58
CA ASN A 156 -3.17 11.55 -5.57
C ASN A 156 -4.67 11.46 -5.30
N ARG A 157 -5.47 11.65 -6.35
CA ARG A 157 -6.93 11.47 -6.30
C ARG A 157 -7.24 10.03 -6.68
N TYR A 158 -8.28 9.45 -6.07
CA TYR A 158 -8.70 8.06 -6.30
C TYR A 158 -10.18 8.03 -6.65
N ASP A 159 -10.60 7.03 -7.44
CA ASP A 159 -12.01 6.76 -7.74
C ASP A 159 -12.68 5.92 -6.64
N GLU A 160 -13.98 5.66 -6.79
CA GLU A 160 -14.78 4.86 -5.84
C GLU A 160 -14.27 3.42 -5.71
N GLN A 161 -13.52 2.93 -6.71
CA GLN A 161 -12.90 1.62 -6.74
C GLN A 161 -11.46 1.64 -6.18
N GLY A 162 -10.98 2.79 -5.68
CA GLY A 162 -9.64 2.95 -5.12
C GLY A 162 -8.51 3.04 -6.16
N ARG A 163 -8.81 3.24 -7.44
CA ARG A 163 -7.82 3.40 -8.51
C ARG A 163 -7.38 4.86 -8.61
N LEU A 164 -6.09 5.06 -8.91
CA LEU A 164 -5.49 6.38 -9.11
C LEU A 164 -6.14 7.10 -10.29
N ILE A 165 -6.58 8.35 -10.09
CA ILE A 165 -7.10 9.23 -11.13
C ILE A 165 -5.96 10.08 -11.68
N CYS A 166 -5.79 10.06 -13.00
CA CYS A 166 -4.78 10.83 -13.70
C CYS A 166 -5.12 12.33 -13.69
N ARG A 167 -4.19 13.18 -13.26
CA ARG A 167 -4.39 14.64 -13.28
C ARG A 167 -4.35 15.26 -14.69
N ARG A 168 -3.86 14.52 -15.69
CA ARG A 168 -3.75 15.00 -17.09
C ARG A 168 -5.02 14.72 -17.89
N CYS A 169 -5.52 13.48 -17.91
CA CYS A 169 -6.71 13.10 -18.66
C CYS A 169 -7.96 12.83 -17.81
N GLN A 170 -7.87 12.90 -16.47
CA GLN A 170 -8.96 12.63 -15.52
C GLN A 170 -9.48 11.18 -15.54
N GLU A 171 -8.80 10.25 -16.22
CA GLU A 171 -9.18 8.84 -16.23
C GLU A 171 -8.54 8.05 -15.09
N ALA A 172 -9.25 7.02 -14.62
CA ALA A 172 -8.77 6.10 -13.60
C ALA A 172 -7.77 5.07 -14.17
N GLY A 173 -6.82 4.65 -13.34
CA GLY A 173 -5.89 3.56 -13.63
C GLY A 173 -4.45 3.99 -13.91
N HIS A 174 -4.14 5.29 -13.94
CA HIS A 174 -2.76 5.77 -14.12
C HIS A 174 -2.53 7.16 -13.50
N ILE A 175 -1.26 7.51 -13.25
CA ILE A 175 -0.86 8.86 -12.81
C ILE A 175 -0.40 9.71 -13.99
N GLN A 176 -0.35 11.04 -13.82
CA GLN A 176 0.04 12.01 -14.87
C GLN A 176 1.35 11.65 -15.59
N ARG A 177 2.31 11.05 -14.88
CA ARG A 177 3.60 10.61 -15.44
C ARG A 177 3.48 9.48 -16.47
N TYR A 178 2.43 8.66 -16.37
CA TYR A 178 2.16 7.51 -17.24
C TYR A 178 0.91 7.73 -18.10
N CYS A 179 0.53 8.99 -18.33
CA CYS A 179 -0.60 9.31 -19.16
C CYS A 179 -0.26 9.05 -20.64
N PRO A 180 -1.06 8.27 -21.38
CA PRO A 180 -0.80 7.94 -22.78
C PRO A 180 -0.96 9.13 -23.73
N GLY A 181 -1.33 10.32 -23.22
CA GLY A 181 -1.62 11.55 -23.97
C GLY A 181 -0.45 12.19 -24.74
N ASP A 182 0.66 11.48 -24.96
CA ASP A 182 1.79 11.93 -25.77
C ASP A 182 1.91 11.16 -27.11
N LYS A 183 0.82 10.56 -27.62
CA LYS A 183 0.72 10.26 -29.06
C LYS A 183 0.22 11.52 -29.78
N ALA A 184 1.13 12.43 -30.08
CA ALA A 184 0.88 13.43 -31.12
C ALA A 184 0.39 12.71 -32.39
N PRO A 185 -0.61 13.24 -33.12
CA PRO A 185 -1.00 12.67 -34.40
C PRO A 185 0.22 12.70 -35.33
N MET A 186 0.61 11.55 -35.87
CA MET A 186 1.53 11.50 -37.02
C MET A 186 0.94 12.39 -38.12
N PRO A 187 1.74 13.26 -38.77
CA PRO A 187 1.28 13.92 -39.97
C PRO A 187 0.98 12.87 -41.05
N PRO A 188 -0.08 13.06 -41.86
CA PRO A 188 -0.44 12.11 -42.91
C PRO A 188 0.69 12.03 -43.94
N VAL A 189 1.22 10.82 -44.13
CA VAL A 189 2.18 10.52 -45.19
C VAL A 189 1.41 10.51 -46.50
N ASN A 190 1.46 11.62 -47.24
CA ASN A 190 0.91 11.68 -48.60
C ASN A 190 1.72 10.72 -49.49
N ARG A 191 1.09 9.62 -49.92
CA ARG A 191 1.57 8.82 -51.05
C ARG A 191 1.09 9.50 -52.34
N LEU A 192 2.04 10.06 -53.07
CA LEU A 192 1.94 10.30 -54.52
C LEU A 192 2.60 9.14 -55.25
#